data_AF-A0A9W4U7H2-F1
#
_entry.id   AF-A0A9W4U7H2-F1
#
_cell.length_a   1.000
_cell.length_b   1.000
_cell.length_c   1.000
_cell.angle_alpha   90.00
_cell.angle_beta   90.00
_cell.angle_gamma   90.00
#
_symmetry.space_group_name_H-M   'P 1'
#
loop_
_entity.id
_entity.type
_entity.pdbx_description
1 polymer ?
#
loop_
_entity_poly.entity_id
_entity_poly.type
_entity_poly.pdbx_seq_one_letter_code
_entity_poly.pdbx_strand_id
1 'polypeptide(L)'
;MVKSKQGYAPLFENPPSIESPSPKRATKKQRTPESSQKRIAVALPTEEPAQPSTSFFSRVGSSLWGAFGSTAPAPLPLHPALAKINHLPKVEPWTKTHYKTLDKLYQKHIRNPSLLSPHHSSPSSSLNTSLRDDFLDKTGLPFVGATFSVWRYSIQFDDGLVVLCAAYMQLLSLTDIAEYEAKSGKAIQMGDCGPRKAGIVIEGEEVAKRLATVIIGEELRRDEKRGRKIHREGSLQIEWPKT
;
A
#
# COMPACT_ATOMS: atom_id res chain seq x y z
N MET A 1 -14.74 -7.25 -33.90
CA MET A 1 -14.75 -6.08 -32.99
C MET A 1 -14.32 -6.53 -31.60
N VAL A 2 -13.19 -6.03 -31.09
CA VAL A 2 -12.70 -6.36 -29.74
C VAL A 2 -13.29 -5.37 -28.74
N LYS A 3 -14.09 -5.85 -27.78
CA LYS A 3 -14.59 -4.99 -26.68
C LYS A 3 -13.43 -4.69 -25.73
N SER A 4 -13.16 -3.40 -25.50
CA SER A 4 -12.16 -2.97 -24.53
C SER A 4 -12.56 -3.38 -23.10
N LYS A 5 -11.62 -3.98 -22.36
CA LYS A 5 -11.80 -4.25 -20.92
C LYS A 5 -11.95 -2.91 -20.18
N GLN A 6 -13.13 -2.67 -19.58
CA GLN A 6 -13.33 -1.53 -18.70
C GLN A 6 -12.39 -1.65 -17.49
N GLY A 7 -11.68 -0.56 -17.17
CA GLY A 7 -10.90 -0.47 -15.93
C GLY A 7 -11.85 -0.38 -14.73
N TYR A 8 -11.51 -1.07 -13.65
CA TYR A 8 -12.32 -1.09 -12.43
C TYR A 8 -12.06 0.13 -11.53
N ALA A 9 -13.13 0.53 -10.83
CA ALA A 9 -13.10 1.46 -9.70
C ALA A 9 -12.33 0.85 -8.51
N PRO A 10 -11.42 1.59 -7.85
CA PRO A 10 -10.64 1.08 -6.72
C PRO A 10 -11.51 0.85 -5.47
N LEU A 11 -11.02 0.01 -4.55
CA LEU A 11 -11.65 -0.37 -3.26
C LEU A 11 -12.17 0.81 -2.39
N PHE A 12 -11.71 2.03 -2.66
CA PHE A 12 -12.03 3.23 -1.90
C PHE A 12 -12.16 4.46 -2.79
N GLU A 13 -13.11 4.45 -3.72
CA GLU A 13 -13.63 5.71 -4.25
C GLU A 13 -14.21 6.52 -3.08
N ASN A 14 -13.84 7.81 -3.01
CA ASN A 14 -14.56 8.73 -2.14
C ASN A 14 -15.99 8.84 -2.71
N PRO A 15 -17.04 8.84 -1.87
CA PRO A 15 -18.38 9.05 -2.38
C PRO A 15 -18.44 10.39 -3.12
N PRO A 16 -19.07 10.48 -4.30
CA PRO A 16 -19.37 11.78 -4.87
C PRO A 16 -20.21 12.55 -3.86
N SER A 17 -19.85 13.81 -3.60
CA SER A 17 -20.66 14.69 -2.77
C SER A 17 -22.04 14.82 -3.40
N ILE A 18 -23.03 14.14 -2.82
CA ILE A 18 -24.42 14.31 -3.22
C ILE A 18 -24.82 15.71 -2.75
N GLU A 19 -24.93 16.63 -3.71
CA GLU A 19 -25.52 17.93 -3.48
C GLU A 19 -27.00 17.75 -3.11
N SER A 20 -27.28 17.81 -1.81
CA SER A 20 -28.65 17.78 -1.29
C SER A 20 -29.42 19.01 -1.81
N PRO A 21 -30.59 18.84 -2.46
CA PRO A 21 -31.36 19.96 -2.97
C PRO A 21 -31.96 20.79 -1.82
N SER A 22 -31.79 22.11 -1.90
CA SER A 22 -32.24 23.08 -0.88
C SER A 22 -33.77 23.22 -0.81
N PRO A 23 -34.38 23.22 0.40
CA PRO A 23 -35.69 23.79 0.63
C PRO A 23 -35.59 25.27 1.04
N LYS A 24 -36.40 26.13 0.41
CA LYS A 24 -36.49 27.57 0.72
C LYS A 24 -37.40 27.83 1.93
N ARG A 25 -36.92 28.51 2.99
CA ARG A 25 -37.65 29.64 3.65
C ARG A 25 -36.83 30.38 4.72
N ALA A 26 -37.26 31.62 4.98
CA ALA A 26 -36.75 32.67 5.87
C ALA A 26 -36.42 32.22 7.33
N THR A 27 -35.71 32.97 8.19
CA THR A 27 -35.87 34.42 8.46
C THR A 27 -34.72 35.04 9.31
N LYS A 28 -34.45 36.34 9.10
CA LYS A 28 -33.95 37.37 10.07
C LYS A 28 -32.95 36.98 11.20
N LYS A 29 -31.70 37.44 11.07
CA LYS A 29 -31.08 38.57 11.86
C LYS A 29 -29.55 38.55 11.72
N GLN A 30 -29.00 39.44 10.91
CA GLN A 30 -27.56 39.76 10.93
C GLN A 30 -27.30 40.94 11.87
N ARG A 31 -26.31 40.80 12.76
CA ARG A 31 -25.74 41.88 13.57
C ARG A 31 -24.41 42.31 12.93
N THR A 32 -24.25 43.63 12.81
CA THR A 32 -23.02 44.43 12.80
C THR A 32 -21.82 43.97 11.92
N PRO A 33 -21.38 44.79 10.94
CA PRO A 33 -20.07 44.64 10.32
C PRO A 33 -18.98 45.30 11.19
N GLU A 34 -17.82 44.65 11.34
CA GLU A 34 -16.60 45.30 11.82
C GLU A 34 -15.64 45.57 10.65
N SER A 35 -14.96 46.72 10.69
CA SER A 35 -14.38 47.34 9.50
C SER A 35 -12.96 46.85 9.18
N SER A 36 -12.79 46.46 7.93
CA SER A 36 -11.55 46.50 7.15
C SER A 36 -10.57 47.63 7.55
N GLN A 37 -9.28 47.29 7.64
CA GLN A 37 -8.20 48.16 7.15
C GLN A 37 -7.05 47.34 6.52
N LYS A 38 -6.90 47.47 5.19
CA LYS A 38 -5.67 47.15 4.43
C LYS A 38 -4.70 48.34 4.52
N ARG A 39 -3.38 48.11 4.42
CA ARG A 39 -2.42 49.04 3.78
C ARG A 39 -1.11 48.40 3.30
N ILE A 40 -0.47 49.06 2.31
CA ILE A 40 0.51 48.59 1.30
C ILE A 40 1.42 49.81 0.93
N ALA A 41 2.69 49.75 0.48
CA ALA A 41 3.62 48.63 0.23
C ALA A 41 4.79 48.57 1.26
N VAL A 42 6.11 48.79 1.04
CA VAL A 42 6.92 49.35 -0.07
C VAL A 42 8.34 48.69 -0.11
N ALA A 43 8.77 48.34 -1.34
CA ALA A 43 10.12 48.21 -1.96
C ALA A 43 11.40 47.69 -1.25
N LEU A 44 12.13 46.88 -2.05
CA LEU A 44 13.57 46.58 -2.19
C LEU A 44 14.51 47.84 -2.20
N PRO A 45 15.88 47.75 -2.14
CA PRO A 45 16.74 46.76 -2.85
C PRO A 45 18.11 46.35 -2.25
N THR A 46 18.87 45.56 -3.06
CA THR A 46 20.35 45.32 -3.02
C THR A 46 20.80 44.31 -1.94
N GLU A 47 21.66 43.30 -2.20
CA GLU A 47 22.83 43.23 -3.09
C GLU A 47 23.10 41.81 -3.69
N GLU A 48 23.71 41.76 -4.88
CA GLU A 48 24.32 40.62 -5.61
C GLU A 48 25.76 41.10 -6.01
N PRO A 49 26.74 40.29 -6.48
CA PRO A 49 26.79 38.82 -6.65
C PRO A 49 28.13 38.15 -6.19
N ALA A 50 28.17 36.81 -6.13
CA ALA A 50 29.43 36.04 -6.22
C ALA A 50 29.22 34.55 -6.62
N GLN A 51 29.25 34.28 -7.92
CA GLN A 51 29.74 33.01 -8.51
C GLN A 51 31.01 33.35 -9.32
N PRO A 52 31.82 32.39 -9.85
CA PRO A 52 31.66 30.92 -9.83
C PRO A 52 32.94 30.14 -9.39
N SER A 53 32.80 28.83 -9.18
CA SER A 53 33.75 27.87 -9.76
C SER A 53 33.19 26.46 -9.84
N THR A 54 33.40 25.82 -10.99
CA THR A 54 33.06 24.43 -11.28
C THR A 54 33.91 23.44 -10.49
N SER A 55 33.30 22.38 -9.98
CA SER A 55 34.02 21.12 -9.69
C SER A 55 33.10 19.93 -9.92
N PHE A 56 33.07 19.48 -11.17
CA PHE A 56 32.60 18.15 -11.53
C PHE A 56 33.65 17.12 -11.14
N PHE A 57 33.64 16.66 -9.89
CA PHE A 57 34.31 15.42 -9.53
C PHE A 57 33.41 14.52 -8.68
N SER A 58 33.10 13.37 -9.28
CA SER A 58 32.41 12.25 -8.67
C SER A 58 33.07 11.82 -7.37
N ARG A 59 32.28 11.70 -6.30
CA ARG A 59 32.52 10.64 -5.31
C ARG A 59 31.20 10.07 -4.83
N VAL A 60 30.95 8.83 -5.27
CA VAL A 60 29.93 7.95 -4.71
C VAL A 60 30.29 7.74 -3.25
N GLY A 61 29.58 8.42 -2.35
CA GLY A 61 29.66 8.22 -0.91
C GLY A 61 28.95 6.94 -0.49
N SER A 62 29.30 5.81 -1.10
CA SER A 62 28.78 4.50 -0.70
C SER A 62 29.29 4.15 0.69
N SER A 63 28.36 3.98 1.63
CA SER A 63 28.62 3.65 3.03
C SER A 63 29.42 2.35 3.18
N LEU A 64 30.73 2.47 3.39
CA LEU A 64 31.62 1.37 3.78
C LEU A 64 31.93 1.42 5.28
N TRP A 65 30.88 1.51 6.10
CA TRP A 65 30.93 1.38 7.56
C TRP A 65 30.08 0.16 7.93
N GLY A 66 30.71 -0.97 8.24
CA GLY A 66 29.99 -2.22 8.52
C GLY A 66 30.77 -3.53 8.39
N ALA A 67 32.09 -3.51 8.15
CA ALA A 67 32.93 -4.71 8.12
C ALA A 67 33.26 -5.23 9.54
N PHE A 68 32.24 -5.51 10.35
CA PHE A 68 32.37 -6.17 11.65
C PHE A 68 31.19 -7.12 11.92
N GLY A 69 31.45 -8.42 11.79
CA GLY A 69 30.84 -9.45 12.64
C GLY A 69 29.35 -9.75 12.54
N SER A 70 28.63 -9.30 11.50
CA SER A 70 27.24 -9.74 11.27
C SER A 70 27.14 -10.68 10.08
N THR A 71 26.93 -11.97 10.36
CA THR A 71 26.53 -13.00 9.37
C THR A 71 25.07 -12.88 8.94
N ALA A 72 24.43 -11.73 9.19
CA ALA A 72 23.11 -11.44 8.63
C ALA A 72 23.21 -11.36 7.09
N PRO A 73 22.38 -12.08 6.33
CA PRO A 73 22.36 -11.96 4.88
C PRO A 73 22.04 -10.52 4.47
N ALA A 74 22.73 -10.02 3.44
CA ALA A 74 22.52 -8.67 2.95
C ALA A 74 21.05 -8.47 2.54
N PRO A 75 20.42 -7.32 2.88
CA PRO A 75 19.01 -7.10 2.58
C PRO A 75 18.75 -7.14 1.07
N LEU A 76 17.76 -7.93 0.66
CA LEU A 76 17.37 -8.06 -0.74
C LEU A 76 17.00 -6.69 -1.34
N PRO A 77 17.36 -6.42 -2.61
CA PRO A 77 17.09 -5.14 -3.25
C PRO A 77 15.59 -4.89 -3.39
N LEU A 78 15.19 -3.61 -3.34
CA LEU A 78 13.78 -3.20 -3.40
C LEU A 78 13.16 -3.60 -4.75
N HIS A 79 12.04 -4.32 -4.72
CA HIS A 79 11.42 -4.85 -5.93
C HIS A 79 10.93 -3.72 -6.87
N PRO A 80 11.21 -3.76 -8.20
CA PRO A 80 10.81 -2.71 -9.15
C PRO A 80 9.32 -2.38 -9.19
N ALA A 81 8.45 -3.29 -8.73
CA ALA A 81 7.02 -2.99 -8.59
C ALA A 81 6.74 -1.83 -7.61
N LEU A 82 7.64 -1.57 -6.67
CA LEU A 82 7.48 -0.68 -5.52
C LEU A 82 7.98 0.76 -5.76
N ALA A 83 8.75 1.01 -6.82
CA ALA A 83 9.49 2.27 -7.05
C ALA A 83 8.66 3.58 -7.13
N LYS A 84 7.32 3.51 -7.06
CA LYS A 84 6.38 4.66 -7.01
C LYS A 84 5.35 4.50 -5.88
N ILE A 85 5.75 3.85 -4.80
CA ILE A 85 4.94 3.57 -3.62
C ILE A 85 5.74 4.02 -2.40
N ASN A 86 5.11 4.77 -1.51
CA ASN A 86 5.73 5.20 -0.27
C ASN A 86 5.87 4.00 0.67
N HIS A 87 6.96 3.95 1.43
CA HIS A 87 7.07 3.04 2.56
C HIS A 87 5.95 3.29 3.57
N LEU A 88 5.63 2.27 4.37
CA LEU A 88 4.51 2.23 5.31
C LEU A 88 5.02 1.89 6.72
N PRO A 89 4.24 2.21 7.77
CA PRO A 89 4.47 1.72 9.12
C PRO A 89 4.57 0.19 9.14
N LYS A 90 5.55 -0.36 9.87
CA LYS A 90 5.75 -1.80 10.04
C LYS A 90 5.01 -2.38 11.26
N VAL A 91 4.24 -1.54 11.95
CA VAL A 91 3.55 -1.88 13.19
C VAL A 91 2.05 -1.59 13.10
N GLU A 92 1.28 -2.34 13.88
CA GLU A 92 -0.14 -2.15 14.10
C GLU A 92 -0.45 -0.77 14.71
N PRO A 93 -1.59 -0.14 14.38
CA PRO A 93 -2.73 -0.73 13.68
C PRO A 93 -2.61 -0.78 12.14
N TRP A 94 -3.13 -1.84 11.52
CA TRP A 94 -3.47 -1.81 10.09
C TRP A 94 -4.40 -0.63 9.78
N THR A 95 -4.12 0.07 8.69
CA THR A 95 -4.87 1.28 8.28
C THR A 95 -5.40 1.17 6.85
N LYS A 96 -6.32 2.06 6.48
CA LYS A 96 -6.86 2.16 5.11
C LYS A 96 -5.75 2.41 4.08
N THR A 97 -4.66 3.08 4.47
CA THR A 97 -3.47 3.30 3.60
C THR A 97 -2.75 1.99 3.29
N HIS A 98 -2.62 1.09 4.26
CA HIS A 98 -2.04 -0.25 4.07
C HIS A 98 -2.87 -1.05 3.05
N TYR A 99 -4.18 -1.16 3.30
CA TYR A 99 -5.13 -1.81 2.38
C TYR A 99 -5.13 -1.19 0.97
N LYS A 100 -5.12 0.13 0.84
CA LYS A 100 -5.00 0.84 -0.45
C LYS A 100 -3.74 0.44 -1.22
N THR A 101 -2.64 0.26 -0.51
CA THR A 101 -1.34 -0.05 -1.10
C THR A 101 -1.27 -1.51 -1.52
N LEU A 102 -1.82 -2.42 -0.72
CA LEU A 102 -1.92 -3.84 -1.01
C LEU A 102 -2.84 -4.10 -2.22
N ASP A 103 -4.03 -3.49 -2.25
CA ASP A 103 -4.93 -3.51 -3.42
C ASP A 103 -4.24 -2.95 -4.67
N LYS A 104 -3.56 -1.81 -4.57
CA LYS A 104 -2.80 -1.23 -5.70
C LYS A 104 -1.71 -2.18 -6.24
N LEU A 105 -1.04 -2.96 -5.38
CA LEU A 105 -0.10 -4.00 -5.83
C LEU A 105 -0.81 -5.19 -6.47
N TYR A 106 -1.92 -5.65 -5.89
CA TYR A 106 -2.73 -6.74 -6.44
C TYR A 106 -3.30 -6.40 -7.81
N GLN A 107 -3.88 -5.22 -8.00
CA GLN A 107 -4.35 -4.74 -9.31
C GLN A 107 -3.19 -4.59 -10.33
N LYS A 108 -1.97 -4.29 -9.87
CA LYS A 108 -0.77 -4.26 -10.72
C LYS A 108 -0.34 -5.67 -11.14
N HIS A 109 -0.44 -6.65 -10.24
CA HIS A 109 -0.23 -8.07 -10.52
C HIS A 109 -1.27 -8.61 -11.51
N ILE A 110 -2.57 -8.41 -11.29
CA ILE A 110 -3.63 -8.83 -12.24
C ILE A 110 -3.37 -8.26 -13.64
N ARG A 111 -2.97 -6.98 -13.74
CA ARG A 111 -2.70 -6.31 -15.02
C ARG A 111 -1.44 -6.84 -15.72
N ASN A 112 -0.42 -7.26 -14.97
CA ASN A 112 0.80 -7.85 -15.52
C ASN A 112 1.35 -8.93 -14.57
N PRO A 113 0.86 -10.18 -14.65
CA PRO A 113 1.26 -11.25 -13.74
C PRO A 113 2.76 -11.58 -13.82
N SER A 114 3.36 -11.42 -15.01
CA SER A 114 4.79 -11.66 -15.23
C SER A 114 5.70 -10.83 -14.32
N LEU A 115 5.24 -9.66 -13.85
CA LEU A 115 6.03 -8.79 -12.99
C LEU A 115 6.41 -9.42 -11.64
N LEU A 116 5.54 -10.24 -11.06
CA LEU A 116 5.74 -10.90 -9.76
C LEU A 116 5.91 -12.42 -9.89
N SER A 117 5.88 -12.97 -11.12
CA SER A 117 6.12 -14.39 -11.32
C SER A 117 7.62 -14.72 -11.11
N PRO A 118 7.98 -15.74 -10.32
CA PRO A 118 9.34 -16.25 -10.25
C PRO A 118 9.72 -17.14 -11.45
N HIS A 119 8.79 -17.44 -12.36
CA HIS A 119 9.06 -18.24 -13.55
C HIS A 119 10.13 -17.57 -14.45
N HIS A 120 11.02 -18.37 -15.05
CA HIS A 120 12.19 -17.90 -15.82
C HIS A 120 11.89 -16.95 -17.00
N SER A 121 10.64 -16.88 -17.44
CA SER A 121 10.16 -15.94 -18.46
C SER A 121 9.87 -14.52 -17.93
N SER A 122 9.99 -14.29 -16.62
CA SER A 122 9.84 -12.95 -16.02
C SER A 122 11.13 -12.14 -16.11
N PRO A 123 11.07 -10.83 -16.44
CA PRO A 123 12.23 -9.93 -16.37
C PRO A 123 12.88 -9.82 -14.97
N SER A 124 12.14 -10.19 -13.91
CA SER A 124 12.59 -10.15 -12.52
C SER A 124 12.67 -11.56 -11.89
N SER A 125 12.72 -12.64 -12.69
CA SER A 125 12.52 -14.02 -12.19
C SER A 125 13.43 -14.40 -11.02
N SER A 126 14.72 -14.05 -11.08
CA SER A 126 15.69 -14.35 -10.02
C SER A 126 15.36 -13.61 -8.72
N LEU A 127 15.07 -12.31 -8.80
CA LEU A 127 14.66 -11.48 -7.66
C LEU A 127 13.34 -11.97 -7.05
N ASN A 128 12.38 -12.34 -7.89
CA ASN A 128 11.09 -12.90 -7.47
C ASN A 128 11.28 -14.25 -6.77
N THR A 129 12.17 -15.11 -7.28
CA THR A 129 12.51 -16.39 -6.64
C THR A 129 13.13 -16.15 -5.26
N SER A 130 14.16 -15.31 -5.16
CA SER A 130 14.79 -14.98 -3.86
C SER A 130 13.82 -14.33 -2.86
N LEU A 131 12.90 -13.47 -3.32
CA LEU A 131 11.87 -12.87 -2.45
C LEU A 131 10.84 -13.90 -1.97
N ARG A 132 10.47 -14.86 -2.83
CA ARG A 132 9.57 -15.96 -2.47
C ARG A 132 10.21 -16.86 -1.43
N ASP A 133 11.44 -17.32 -1.67
CA ASP A 133 12.15 -18.22 -0.77
C ASP A 133 12.40 -17.54 0.60
N ASP A 134 12.93 -16.31 0.61
CA ASP A 134 13.14 -15.52 1.84
C ASP A 134 11.85 -15.30 2.65
N PHE A 135 10.70 -15.12 1.99
CA PHE A 135 9.41 -14.98 2.67
C PHE A 135 8.89 -16.31 3.24
N LEU A 136 9.03 -17.40 2.50
CA LEU A 136 8.64 -18.74 2.97
C LEU A 136 9.53 -19.18 4.15
N ASP A 137 10.85 -18.99 4.05
CA ASP A 137 11.80 -19.32 5.10
C ASP A 137 11.55 -18.50 6.39
N LYS A 138 11.30 -17.19 6.26
CA LYS A 138 11.00 -16.31 7.42
C LYS A 138 9.68 -16.61 8.09
N THR A 139 8.71 -17.15 7.37
CA THR A 139 7.38 -17.46 7.92
C THR A 139 7.26 -18.91 8.39
N GLY A 140 8.05 -19.83 7.83
CA GLY A 140 7.96 -21.26 8.12
C GLY A 140 6.65 -21.91 7.66
N LEU A 141 5.91 -21.27 6.74
CA LEU A 141 4.55 -21.66 6.36
C LEU A 141 4.43 -21.92 4.85
N PRO A 142 3.78 -23.03 4.43
CA PRO A 142 3.66 -23.42 3.03
C PRO A 142 2.54 -22.63 2.32
N PHE A 143 2.76 -21.33 2.09
CA PHE A 143 1.76 -20.48 1.45
C PHE A 143 1.47 -20.84 -0.01
N VAL A 144 2.45 -21.35 -0.75
CA VAL A 144 2.23 -21.80 -2.14
C VAL A 144 1.32 -23.02 -2.14
N GLY A 145 0.16 -22.91 -2.79
CA GLY A 145 -0.89 -23.92 -2.80
C GLY A 145 -1.88 -23.84 -1.63
N ALA A 146 -1.66 -22.98 -0.64
CA ALA A 146 -2.58 -22.80 0.49
C ALA A 146 -3.91 -22.15 0.04
N THR A 147 -5.03 -22.65 0.57
CA THR A 147 -6.36 -22.14 0.25
C THR A 147 -6.90 -21.28 1.39
N PHE A 148 -7.14 -20.00 1.10
CA PHE A 148 -7.78 -19.07 2.02
C PHE A 148 -9.27 -19.01 1.71
N SER A 149 -10.14 -19.16 2.70
CA SER A 149 -11.59 -19.16 2.48
C SER A 149 -12.39 -18.44 3.55
N VAL A 150 -13.44 -17.73 3.13
CA VAL A 150 -14.42 -17.08 4.02
C VAL A 150 -15.73 -16.83 3.25
N TRP A 151 -16.88 -16.94 3.92
CA TRP A 151 -18.21 -16.64 3.34
C TRP A 151 -18.52 -17.35 2.00
N ARG A 152 -18.03 -18.59 1.84
CA ARG A 152 -18.08 -19.43 0.61
C ARG A 152 -17.25 -18.93 -0.59
N TYR A 153 -16.42 -17.91 -0.41
CA TYR A 153 -15.37 -17.56 -1.35
C TYR A 153 -14.08 -18.27 -0.93
N SER A 154 -13.29 -18.71 -1.91
CA SER A 154 -11.99 -19.32 -1.69
C SER A 154 -11.00 -18.86 -2.76
N ILE A 155 -9.75 -18.70 -2.36
CA ILE A 155 -8.63 -18.43 -3.26
C ILE A 155 -7.48 -19.36 -2.90
N GLN A 156 -6.77 -19.84 -3.91
CA GLN A 156 -5.52 -20.56 -3.72
C GLN A 156 -4.36 -19.60 -3.95
N PHE A 157 -3.37 -19.59 -3.06
CA PHE A 157 -2.16 -18.80 -3.23
C PHE A 157 -1.23 -19.49 -4.23
N ASP A 158 -0.76 -18.74 -5.22
CA ASP A 158 0.31 -19.14 -6.13
C ASP A 158 1.63 -18.45 -5.73
N ASP A 159 2.71 -18.81 -6.42
CA ASP A 159 4.02 -18.20 -6.21
C ASP A 159 4.02 -16.67 -6.43
N GLY A 160 3.19 -16.17 -7.36
CA GLY A 160 3.10 -14.73 -7.66
C GLY A 160 2.45 -13.91 -6.55
N LEU A 161 1.46 -14.49 -5.86
CA LEU A 161 0.85 -13.91 -4.66
C LEU A 161 1.80 -13.95 -3.46
N VAL A 162 2.60 -15.01 -3.31
CA VAL A 162 3.67 -15.07 -2.28
C VAL A 162 4.74 -14.00 -2.54
N VAL A 163 5.19 -13.82 -3.79
CA VAL A 163 6.10 -12.72 -4.17
C VAL A 163 5.46 -11.35 -3.93
N LEU A 164 4.15 -11.20 -4.11
CA LEU A 164 3.43 -9.97 -3.77
C LEU A 164 3.50 -9.68 -2.27
N CYS A 165 3.25 -10.67 -1.41
CA CYS A 165 3.41 -10.54 0.04
C CYS A 165 4.85 -10.15 0.40
N ALA A 166 5.86 -10.82 -0.17
CA ALA A 166 7.27 -10.50 0.05
C ALA A 166 7.63 -9.06 -0.36
N ALA A 167 7.20 -8.62 -1.54
CA ALA A 167 7.40 -7.25 -2.01
C ALA A 167 6.63 -6.23 -1.15
N TYR A 168 5.45 -6.57 -0.62
CA TYR A 168 4.73 -5.72 0.31
C TYR A 168 5.45 -5.61 1.67
N MET A 169 6.06 -6.69 2.18
CA MET A 169 6.90 -6.65 3.39
C MET A 169 8.08 -5.68 3.23
N GLN A 170 8.66 -5.52 2.02
CA GLN A 170 9.70 -4.51 1.78
C GLN A 170 9.22 -3.06 1.94
N LEU A 171 7.91 -2.79 1.81
CA LEU A 171 7.33 -1.47 2.09
C LEU A 171 7.16 -1.21 3.59
N LEU A 172 6.98 -2.25 4.40
CA LEU A 172 6.76 -2.19 5.84
C LEU A 172 8.07 -1.93 6.59
N SER A 173 8.62 -0.72 6.44
CA SER A 173 9.94 -0.35 6.98
C SER A 173 9.92 0.80 7.98
N LEU A 174 8.86 1.61 8.03
CA LEU A 174 8.78 2.77 8.91
C LEU A 174 8.37 2.34 10.32
N THR A 175 8.82 3.08 11.34
CA THR A 175 8.63 2.71 12.75
C THR A 175 7.18 2.85 13.18
N ASP A 176 6.52 3.94 12.77
CA ASP A 176 5.16 4.27 13.17
C ASP A 176 4.45 5.18 12.14
N ILE A 177 3.25 5.63 12.51
CA ILE A 177 2.41 6.55 11.72
C ILE A 177 3.05 7.94 11.58
N ALA A 178 3.68 8.49 12.62
CA ALA A 178 4.25 9.83 12.58
C ALA A 178 5.44 9.90 11.61
N GLU A 179 6.28 8.86 11.59
CA GLU A 179 7.37 8.72 10.61
C GLU A 179 6.83 8.64 9.17
N TYR A 180 5.71 7.94 8.96
CA TYR A 180 5.02 7.90 7.66
C TYR A 180 4.55 9.30 7.23
N GLU A 181 3.87 10.05 8.09
CA GLU A 181 3.33 11.37 7.73
C GLU A 181 4.48 12.36 7.45
N ALA A 182 5.53 12.36 8.27
CA ALA A 182 6.71 13.19 8.08
C ALA A 182 7.47 12.88 6.78
N LYS A 183 7.70 11.60 6.45
CA LYS A 183 8.45 11.21 5.23
C LYS A 183 7.61 11.30 3.96
N SER A 184 6.30 11.06 4.04
CA SER A 184 5.42 11.02 2.87
C SER A 184 4.77 12.35 2.51
N GLY A 185 4.73 13.30 3.46
CA GLY A 185 3.98 14.55 3.35
C GLY A 185 2.46 14.35 3.27
N LYS A 186 1.94 13.20 3.73
CA LYS A 186 0.53 12.80 3.59
C LYS A 186 0.03 12.20 4.89
N ALA A 187 -1.13 12.67 5.36
CA ALA A 187 -1.82 12.05 6.48
C ALA A 187 -2.13 10.57 6.21
N ILE A 188 -1.98 9.70 7.23
CA ILE A 188 -2.39 8.31 7.12
C ILE A 188 -3.91 8.21 7.18
N GLN A 189 -4.49 7.39 6.32
CA GLN A 189 -5.93 7.16 6.35
C GLN A 189 -6.23 6.04 7.32
N MET A 190 -6.71 6.41 8.51
CA MET A 190 -7.29 5.45 9.44
C MET A 190 -8.56 4.83 8.85
N GLY A 191 -8.91 3.63 9.31
CA GLY A 191 -10.12 2.92 8.92
C GLY A 191 -10.39 1.79 9.89
N ASP A 192 -11.64 1.33 9.94
CA ASP A 192 -11.96 0.10 10.66
C ASP A 192 -11.40 -1.08 9.86
N CYS A 193 -10.29 -1.60 10.36
CA CYS A 193 -9.47 -2.61 9.71
C CYS A 193 -9.27 -3.83 10.62
N GLY A 194 -10.09 -4.02 11.66
CA GLY A 194 -9.86 -5.04 12.68
C GLY A 194 -8.44 -4.97 13.26
N PRO A 195 -8.07 -3.84 13.89
CA PRO A 195 -6.71 -3.59 14.35
C PRO A 195 -6.32 -4.55 15.47
N ARG A 196 -5.08 -5.07 15.43
CA ARG A 196 -4.50 -5.72 16.62
C ARG A 196 -4.04 -4.65 17.63
N LYS A 197 -3.49 -5.07 18.77
CA LYS A 197 -2.87 -4.16 19.74
C LYS A 197 -1.77 -3.33 19.05
N ALA A 198 -1.83 -2.01 19.20
CA ALA A 198 -0.89 -1.09 18.57
C ALA A 198 0.57 -1.38 18.98
N GLY A 199 1.51 -1.15 18.06
CA GLY A 199 2.94 -1.39 18.25
C GLY A 199 3.41 -2.83 18.01
N ILE A 200 2.50 -3.79 17.79
CA ILE A 200 2.87 -5.14 17.32
C ILE A 200 3.40 -5.06 15.88
N VAL A 201 4.51 -5.72 15.57
CA VAL A 201 5.08 -5.77 14.22
C VAL A 201 4.15 -6.56 13.29
N ILE A 202 3.94 -6.06 12.07
CA ILE A 202 3.13 -6.73 11.04
C ILE A 202 3.97 -7.85 10.41
N GLU A 203 3.56 -9.09 10.65
CA GLU A 203 4.23 -10.31 10.16
C GLU A 203 3.75 -10.73 8.77
N GLY A 204 4.53 -11.58 8.09
CA GLY A 204 4.22 -12.06 6.74
C GLY A 204 2.89 -12.84 6.66
N GLU A 205 2.55 -13.62 7.68
CA GLU A 205 1.26 -14.33 7.75
C GLU A 205 0.07 -13.35 7.80
N GLU A 206 0.19 -12.23 8.51
CA GLU A 206 -0.83 -11.20 8.55
C GLU A 206 -0.96 -10.53 7.17
N VAL A 207 0.16 -10.22 6.49
CA VAL A 207 0.12 -9.70 5.11
C VAL A 207 -0.58 -10.66 4.16
N ALA A 208 -0.32 -11.98 4.25
CA ALA A 208 -1.00 -12.99 3.44
C ALA A 208 -2.52 -13.05 3.73
N LYS A 209 -2.92 -13.09 5.01
CA LYS A 209 -4.34 -13.01 5.43
C LYS A 209 -5.02 -11.75 4.89
N ARG A 210 -4.36 -10.59 4.99
CA ARG A 210 -4.90 -9.30 4.54
C ARG A 210 -5.01 -9.25 3.02
N LEU A 211 -4.03 -9.79 2.28
CA LEU A 211 -4.11 -9.94 0.82
C LEU A 211 -5.31 -10.82 0.45
N ALA A 212 -5.53 -11.94 1.13
CA ALA A 212 -6.69 -12.78 0.88
C ALA A 212 -8.02 -12.03 1.07
N THR A 213 -8.15 -11.20 2.11
CA THR A 213 -9.36 -10.36 2.31
C THR A 213 -9.55 -9.31 1.21
N VAL A 214 -8.47 -8.79 0.60
CA VAL A 214 -8.57 -7.86 -0.55
C VAL A 214 -9.15 -8.57 -1.76
N ILE A 215 -8.61 -9.75 -2.10
CA ILE A 215 -9.00 -10.53 -3.28
C ILE A 215 -10.44 -11.03 -3.14
N ILE A 216 -10.76 -11.73 -2.05
CA ILE A 216 -12.12 -12.22 -1.75
C ILE A 216 -13.11 -11.05 -1.68
N GLY A 217 -12.70 -9.93 -1.09
CA GLY A 217 -13.51 -8.71 -1.04
C GLY A 217 -13.89 -8.16 -2.43
N GLU A 218 -13.01 -8.30 -3.43
CA GLU A 218 -13.33 -7.87 -4.80
C GLU A 218 -14.44 -8.71 -5.41
N GLU A 219 -14.37 -10.03 -5.24
CA GLU A 219 -15.38 -10.97 -5.72
C GLU A 219 -16.73 -10.76 -5.02
N LEU A 220 -16.68 -10.59 -3.70
CA LEU A 220 -17.83 -10.26 -2.86
C LEU A 220 -18.53 -8.98 -3.36
N ARG A 221 -17.80 -7.87 -3.56
CA ARG A 221 -18.38 -6.61 -4.08
C ARG A 221 -18.95 -6.79 -5.49
N ARG A 222 -18.32 -7.63 -6.32
CA ARG A 222 -18.78 -7.94 -7.69
C ARG A 222 -20.13 -8.66 -7.68
N ASP A 223 -20.34 -9.56 -6.72
CA ASP A 223 -21.58 -10.32 -6.55
C ASP A 223 -22.68 -9.54 -5.80
N GLU A 224 -22.33 -8.70 -4.83
CA GLU A 224 -23.27 -7.73 -4.23
C GLU A 224 -23.82 -6.76 -5.28
N LYS A 225 -22.97 -6.25 -6.18
CA LYS A 225 -23.39 -5.42 -7.32
C LYS A 225 -24.30 -6.16 -8.31
N ARG A 226 -24.30 -7.50 -8.30
CA ARG A 226 -25.23 -8.36 -9.06
C ARG A 226 -26.51 -8.70 -8.28
N GLY A 227 -26.70 -8.16 -7.08
CA GLY A 227 -27.85 -8.40 -6.23
C GLY A 227 -27.81 -9.73 -5.45
N ARG A 228 -26.66 -10.43 -5.42
CA ARG A 228 -26.52 -11.67 -4.64
C ARG A 228 -26.46 -11.33 -3.15
N LYS A 229 -27.30 -11.98 -2.34
CA LYS A 229 -27.23 -11.92 -0.87
C LYS A 229 -26.10 -12.84 -0.39
N ILE A 230 -25.17 -12.30 0.39
CA ILE A 230 -24.00 -13.02 0.90
C ILE A 230 -24.17 -13.22 2.40
N HIS A 231 -23.97 -14.45 2.87
CA HIS A 231 -24.09 -14.80 4.27
C HIS A 231 -22.73 -14.67 4.96
N ARG A 232 -22.59 -13.66 5.81
CA ARG A 232 -21.31 -13.24 6.40
C ARG A 232 -21.07 -13.88 7.78
N GLU A 233 -21.02 -15.21 7.82
CA GLU A 233 -20.74 -15.99 9.04
C GLU A 233 -19.33 -16.59 9.05
N GLY A 234 -18.71 -16.66 10.23
CA GLY A 234 -17.37 -17.19 10.43
C GLY A 234 -16.23 -16.21 10.11
N SER A 235 -15.00 -16.69 10.31
CA SER A 235 -13.74 -15.98 10.08
C SER A 235 -12.94 -16.63 8.94
N LEU A 236 -11.91 -15.92 8.46
CA LEU A 236 -10.99 -16.41 7.42
C LEU A 236 -10.29 -17.70 7.87
N GLN A 237 -10.51 -18.78 7.13
CA GLN A 237 -9.85 -20.08 7.32
C GLN A 237 -8.69 -20.23 6.33
N ILE A 238 -7.67 -21.00 6.72
CA ILE A 238 -6.53 -21.37 5.88
C ILE A 238 -6.42 -22.89 5.86
N GLU A 239 -6.52 -23.49 4.69
CA GLU A 239 -6.20 -24.90 4.44
C GLU A 239 -4.80 -24.97 3.80
N TRP A 240 -3.87 -25.63 4.48
CA TRP A 240 -2.50 -25.81 4.00
C TRP A 240 -2.42 -26.94 2.96
N PRO A 241 -1.52 -26.85 1.96
CA PRO A 241 -1.35 -27.90 0.97
C PRO A 241 -0.90 -29.20 1.64
N LYS A 242 -1.38 -30.34 1.12
CA LYS A 242 -0.90 -31.66 1.52
C LYS A 242 0.50 -31.85 0.95
N THR A 243 1.44 -32.18 1.83
CA THR A 243 2.84 -32.52 1.50
C THR A 243 2.98 -33.98 1.12
#